data_AF-A0A430C916-F1
#
_entry.id   AF-A0A430C916-F1
#
_cell.length_a   1.000
_cell.length_b   1.000
_cell.length_c   1.000
_cell.angle_alpha   90.00
_cell.angle_beta   90.00
_cell.angle_gamma   90.00
#
_symmetry.space_group_name_H-M   'P 1'
#
loop_
_entity.id
_entity.type
_entity.pdbx_description
1 polymer ?
#
loop_
_entity_poly.entity_id
_entity_poly.type
_entity_poly.pdbx_seq_one_letter_code
_entity_poly.pdbx_strand_id
1 'polypeptide(L)'
;MIGYASRTGTRRNLDALRHAGWRLMVSAKGPLRPERFRYALDNGAWTAFQQGEPFDVPAFEKAVALLGPGADWIVLPDIVAGGLASLRFSLDWLDALRNRPELRGARYLLAVQNGMEPPHVAPIVGPEVGIFVGGDTPWKLATMAAWTRLAHERGAICHVGRVNTVRRIRLCAAAGADSFDGSGVSRFASALPPLDLARRQPDIEGWLSGQRP
;
A
#
# COMPACT_ATOMS: atom_id res chain seq x y z
N MET A 1 -7.67 -10.59 2.88
CA MET A 1 -6.74 -9.57 2.36
C MET A 1 -7.38 -8.76 1.23
N ILE A 2 -7.22 -7.44 1.25
CA ILE A 2 -7.68 -6.54 0.18
C ILE A 2 -6.61 -6.45 -0.92
N GLY A 3 -7.01 -6.61 -2.18
CA GLY A 3 -6.15 -6.37 -3.34
C GLY A 3 -6.42 -5.00 -3.94
N TYR A 4 -5.37 -4.20 -4.12
CA TYR A 4 -5.41 -2.94 -4.85
C TYR A 4 -4.76 -3.11 -6.23
N ALA A 5 -5.41 -2.61 -7.26
CA ALA A 5 -4.90 -2.62 -8.62
C ALA A 5 -4.48 -1.21 -9.05
N SER A 6 -3.34 -1.06 -9.73
CA SER A 6 -2.96 0.24 -10.30
C SER A 6 -3.99 0.72 -11.32
N ARG A 7 -4.19 2.04 -11.41
CA ARG A 7 -5.16 2.68 -12.31
C ARG A 7 -4.68 2.75 -13.78
N THR A 8 -4.29 1.60 -14.35
CA THR A 8 -3.70 1.49 -15.70
C THR A 8 -4.48 0.54 -16.63
N GLY A 9 -5.74 0.23 -16.30
CA GLY A 9 -6.55 -0.75 -17.03
C GLY A 9 -7.54 -0.15 -18.02
N THR A 10 -8.00 -0.97 -18.98
CA THR A 10 -9.13 -0.66 -19.86
C THR A 10 -10.45 -0.77 -19.09
N ARG A 11 -11.57 -0.27 -19.66
CA ARG A 11 -12.91 -0.43 -19.08
C ARG A 11 -13.24 -1.89 -18.74
N ARG A 12 -12.88 -2.82 -19.64
CA ARG A 12 -13.04 -4.26 -19.43
C ARG A 12 -12.28 -4.76 -18.19
N ASN A 13 -11.03 -4.31 -18.00
CA ASN A 13 -10.22 -4.71 -16.84
C ASN A 13 -10.80 -4.14 -15.54
N LEU A 14 -11.26 -2.89 -15.57
CA LEU A 14 -11.93 -2.27 -14.42
C LEU A 14 -13.19 -3.04 -14.03
N ASP A 15 -14.04 -3.39 -15.00
CA ASP A 15 -15.25 -4.15 -14.68
C ASP A 15 -14.91 -5.52 -14.07
N ALA A 16 -13.87 -6.21 -14.55
CA ALA A 16 -13.40 -7.46 -13.95
C ALA A 16 -12.90 -7.28 -12.50
N LEU A 17 -12.12 -6.23 -12.23
CA LEU A 17 -11.66 -5.89 -10.87
C LEU A 17 -12.84 -5.63 -9.94
N ARG A 18 -13.87 -4.93 -10.42
CA ARG A 18 -15.09 -4.62 -9.65
C ARG A 18 -15.81 -5.90 -9.23
N HIS A 19 -16.02 -6.83 -10.16
CA HIS A 19 -16.65 -8.12 -9.86
C HIS A 19 -15.81 -8.98 -8.90
N ALA A 20 -14.49 -8.87 -8.96
CA ALA A 20 -13.58 -9.56 -8.05
C ALA A 20 -13.48 -8.90 -6.65
N GLY A 21 -14.11 -7.74 -6.44
CA GLY A 21 -14.04 -6.99 -5.18
C GLY A 21 -12.69 -6.33 -4.92
N TRP A 22 -11.89 -6.10 -5.96
CA TRP A 22 -10.63 -5.36 -5.87
C TRP A 22 -10.89 -3.86 -5.75
N ARG A 23 -9.93 -3.16 -5.14
CA ARG A 23 -9.91 -1.70 -4.99
C ARG A 23 -8.87 -1.10 -5.94
N LEU A 24 -8.86 0.22 -6.08
CA LEU A 24 -7.85 0.90 -6.90
C LEU A 24 -6.76 1.54 -6.06
N MET A 25 -5.51 1.39 -6.51
CA MET A 25 -4.42 2.27 -6.11
C MET A 25 -4.36 3.43 -7.10
N VAL A 26 -4.70 4.63 -6.66
CA VAL A 26 -4.62 5.85 -7.47
C VAL A 26 -3.32 6.56 -7.11
N SER A 27 -2.45 6.80 -8.08
CA SER A 27 -1.15 7.46 -7.86
C SER A 27 -1.22 8.95 -8.18
N ALA A 28 -0.55 9.77 -7.38
CA ALA A 28 -0.41 11.21 -7.62
C ALA A 28 0.19 11.56 -8.99
N LYS A 29 1.04 10.69 -9.55
CA LYS A 29 1.65 10.87 -10.88
C LYS A 29 0.76 10.37 -12.04
N GLY A 30 -0.45 9.90 -11.76
CA GLY A 30 -1.40 9.38 -12.75
C GLY A 30 -2.71 10.17 -12.80
N PRO A 31 -3.70 9.71 -13.59
CA PRO A 31 -5.00 10.35 -13.63
C PRO A 31 -5.72 10.18 -12.29
N LEU A 32 -6.09 11.31 -11.67
CA LEU A 32 -6.74 11.39 -10.36
C LEU A 32 -8.25 11.07 -10.45
N ARG A 33 -8.57 9.83 -10.83
CA ARG A 33 -9.95 9.36 -11.01
C ARG A 33 -10.11 7.98 -10.38
N PRO A 34 -10.97 7.82 -9.35
CA PRO A 34 -11.17 6.55 -8.68
C PRO A 34 -12.15 5.62 -9.41
N GLU A 35 -12.76 6.04 -10.53
CA GLU A 35 -13.66 5.22 -11.36
C GLU A 35 -14.81 4.56 -10.56
N ARG A 36 -15.27 5.25 -9.50
CA ARG A 36 -16.27 4.80 -8.52
C ARG A 36 -15.88 3.57 -7.68
N PHE A 37 -14.60 3.22 -7.63
CA PHE A 37 -14.08 2.21 -6.71
C PHE A 37 -13.84 2.80 -5.32
N ARG A 38 -13.78 1.93 -4.31
CA ARG A 38 -12.98 2.21 -3.12
C ARG A 38 -11.50 2.23 -3.52
N TYR A 39 -10.74 3.13 -2.94
CA TYR A 39 -9.37 3.35 -3.38
C TYR A 39 -8.45 3.76 -2.23
N ALA A 40 -7.16 3.54 -2.44
CA ALA A 40 -6.09 4.13 -1.65
C ALA A 40 -5.29 5.11 -2.52
N LEU A 41 -4.63 6.06 -1.87
CA LEU A 41 -3.85 7.11 -2.53
C LEU A 41 -2.36 6.84 -2.39
N ASP A 42 -1.71 6.54 -3.52
CA ASP A 42 -0.26 6.40 -3.64
C ASP A 42 0.41 7.76 -3.88
N ASN A 43 1.56 7.96 -3.25
CA ASN A 43 2.27 9.24 -3.25
C ASN A 43 3.01 9.54 -4.57
N GLY A 44 3.23 8.54 -5.42
CA GLY A 44 3.95 8.67 -6.68
C GLY A 44 5.49 8.71 -6.59
N ALA A 45 6.08 8.50 -5.41
CA ALA A 45 7.53 8.55 -5.19
C ALA A 45 8.28 7.51 -6.04
N TRP A 46 7.72 6.30 -6.20
CA TRP A 46 8.30 5.28 -7.06
C TRP A 46 8.40 5.72 -8.52
N THR A 47 7.36 6.38 -9.06
CA THR A 47 7.37 6.87 -10.44
C THR A 47 8.40 7.97 -10.63
N ALA A 48 8.49 8.93 -9.70
CA ALA A 48 9.52 9.98 -9.74
C ALA A 48 10.93 9.38 -9.71
N PHE A 49 11.18 8.44 -8.80
CA PHE A 49 12.45 7.72 -8.70
C PHE A 49 12.83 7.00 -10.01
N GLN A 50 11.88 6.30 -10.64
CA GLN A 50 12.14 5.62 -11.92
C GLN A 50 12.47 6.58 -13.07
N GLN A 51 11.99 7.82 -12.99
CA GLN A 51 12.25 8.87 -13.99
C GLN A 51 13.54 9.66 -13.67
N GLY A 52 14.18 9.42 -12.54
CA GLY A 52 15.33 10.22 -12.08
C GLY A 52 14.92 11.62 -11.61
N GLU A 53 13.65 11.83 -11.29
CA GLU A 53 13.09 13.12 -10.92
C GLU A 53 12.92 13.24 -9.39
N PRO A 54 12.96 14.45 -8.82
CA PRO A 54 12.62 14.66 -7.43
C PRO A 54 11.15 14.34 -7.15
N PHE A 55 10.81 14.17 -5.86
CA PHE A 55 9.42 13.98 -5.44
C PHE A 55 8.54 15.15 -5.90
N ASP A 56 7.45 14.83 -6.60
CA ASP A 56 6.56 15.82 -7.22
C ASP A 56 5.55 16.34 -6.20
N VAL A 57 5.99 17.29 -5.38
CA VAL A 57 5.18 17.92 -4.34
C VAL A 57 3.87 18.49 -4.90
N PRO A 58 3.85 19.27 -6.00
CA PRO A 58 2.61 19.80 -6.55
C PRO A 58 1.61 18.71 -6.97
N ALA A 59 2.07 17.61 -7.57
CA ALA A 59 1.21 16.51 -7.95
C ALA A 59 0.61 15.81 -6.71
N PHE A 60 1.42 15.56 -5.67
CA PHE A 60 0.95 14.96 -4.43
C PHE A 60 -0.08 15.82 -3.72
N GLU A 61 0.19 17.12 -3.56
CA GLU A 61 -0.73 18.09 -2.94
C GLU A 61 -2.09 18.12 -3.66
N LYS A 62 -2.06 18.19 -4.99
CA LYS A 62 -3.27 18.15 -5.82
C LYS A 62 -4.04 16.84 -5.62
N ALA A 63 -3.34 15.71 -5.52
CA ALA A 63 -3.95 14.41 -5.34
C ALA A 63 -4.62 14.28 -3.97
N VAL A 64 -3.96 14.74 -2.91
CA VAL A 64 -4.51 14.78 -1.55
C VAL A 64 -5.74 15.69 -1.49
N ALA A 65 -5.68 16.89 -2.06
CA ALA A 65 -6.81 17.82 -2.05
C ALA A 65 -8.05 17.25 -2.76
N LEU A 66 -7.86 16.53 -3.87
CA LEU A 66 -8.96 15.98 -4.66
C LEU A 66 -9.50 14.65 -4.12
N LEU A 67 -8.63 13.79 -3.58
CA LEU A 67 -8.96 12.38 -3.32
C LEU A 67 -8.69 11.95 -1.88
N GLY A 68 -7.92 12.71 -1.10
CA GLY A 68 -7.53 12.37 0.27
C GLY A 68 -8.71 12.03 1.19
N PRO A 69 -9.74 12.89 1.32
CA PRO A 69 -10.86 12.65 2.23
C PRO A 69 -11.66 11.36 1.95
N GLY A 70 -11.64 10.89 0.70
CA GLY A 70 -12.35 9.67 0.29
C GLY A 70 -11.49 8.41 0.24
N ALA A 71 -10.18 8.52 0.50
CA ALA A 71 -9.26 7.39 0.42
C ALA A 71 -9.41 6.46 1.63
N ASP A 72 -9.20 5.16 1.41
CA ASP A 72 -9.09 4.17 2.49
C ASP A 72 -7.88 4.45 3.40
N TRP A 73 -6.83 5.00 2.80
CA TRP A 73 -5.61 5.52 3.42
C TRP A 73 -4.75 6.25 2.38
N ILE A 74 -3.81 7.05 2.85
CA ILE A 74 -2.86 7.83 2.05
C ILE A 74 -1.44 7.36 2.38
N VAL A 75 -0.64 7.01 1.37
CA VAL A 75 0.80 6.74 1.57
C VAL A 75 1.50 8.06 1.84
N LEU A 76 2.23 8.15 2.95
CA LEU A 76 3.06 9.31 3.25
C LEU A 76 4.20 9.40 2.22
N PRO A 77 4.57 10.61 1.75
CA PRO A 77 5.72 10.80 0.89
C PRO A 77 6.99 10.15 1.46
N ASP A 78 7.73 9.45 0.61
CA ASP A 78 8.90 8.68 0.99
C ASP A 78 10.04 8.88 -0.02
N ILE A 79 11.25 8.51 0.40
CA ILE A 79 12.44 8.48 -0.44
C ILE A 79 12.76 7.01 -0.69
N VAL A 80 12.62 6.57 -1.94
CA VAL A 80 12.91 5.19 -2.34
C VAL A 80 14.35 4.85 -2.00
N ALA A 81 14.55 3.78 -1.22
CA ALA A 81 15.84 3.36 -0.67
C ALA A 81 16.57 4.41 0.21
N GLY A 82 15.84 5.41 0.74
CA GLY A 82 16.41 6.51 1.53
C GLY A 82 16.60 6.24 3.03
N GLY A 83 16.35 5.01 3.53
CA GLY A 83 16.55 4.65 4.94
C GLY A 83 15.89 5.64 5.93
N LEU A 84 16.60 6.02 7.00
CA LEU A 84 16.08 6.96 8.01
C LEU A 84 15.83 8.38 7.50
N ALA A 85 16.48 8.81 6.40
CA ALA A 85 16.16 10.09 5.78
C ALA A 85 14.75 10.07 5.18
N SER A 86 14.33 8.93 4.62
CA SER A 86 12.94 8.72 4.19
C SER A 86 11.97 8.80 5.36
N LEU A 87 12.33 8.23 6.53
CA LEU A 87 11.47 8.29 7.72
C LEU A 87 11.24 9.74 8.15
N ARG A 88 12.30 10.54 8.23
CA ARG A 88 12.19 11.97 8.57
C ARG A 88 11.27 12.71 7.59
N PHE A 89 11.49 12.51 6.30
CA PHE A 89 10.67 13.12 5.26
C PHE A 89 9.19 12.76 5.38
N SER A 90 8.87 11.49 5.64
CA SER A 90 7.49 11.05 5.86
C SER A 90 6.86 11.66 7.12
N LEU A 91 7.63 11.88 8.19
CA LEU A 91 7.15 12.50 9.42
C LEU A 91 6.80 13.97 9.23
N ASP A 92 7.63 14.73 8.53
CA ASP A 92 7.36 16.14 8.22
C ASP A 92 6.03 16.27 7.44
N TRP A 93 5.79 15.35 6.51
CA TRP A 93 4.52 15.28 5.78
C TRP A 93 3.35 14.82 6.63
N LEU A 94 3.54 13.86 7.54
CA LEU A 94 2.48 13.41 8.43
C LEU A 94 1.95 14.56 9.29
N ASP A 95 2.85 15.38 9.83
CA ASP A 95 2.49 16.57 10.62
C ASP A 95 1.75 17.59 9.75
N ALA A 96 2.23 17.86 8.54
CA ALA A 96 1.58 18.78 7.60
C ALA A 96 0.17 18.32 7.19
N LEU A 97 -0.05 17.01 6.97
CA LEU A 97 -1.33 16.45 6.55
C LEU A 97 -2.33 16.36 7.70
N ARG A 98 -1.90 15.96 8.90
CA ARG A 98 -2.78 15.86 10.09
C ARG A 98 -3.39 17.20 10.51
N ASN A 99 -2.69 18.30 10.24
CA ASN A 99 -3.18 19.64 10.54
C ASN A 99 -4.25 20.14 9.55
N ARG A 100 -4.60 19.36 8.52
CA ARG A 100 -5.62 19.73 7.54
C ARG A 100 -7.02 19.30 7.98
N PRO A 101 -7.97 20.24 8.17
CA PRO A 101 -9.32 19.91 8.63
C PRO A 101 -10.06 18.89 7.74
N GLU A 102 -9.86 18.95 6.43
CA GLU A 102 -10.48 18.07 5.45
C GLU A 102 -9.98 16.62 5.52
N LEU A 103 -8.83 16.37 6.15
CA LEU A 103 -8.26 15.04 6.36
C LEU A 103 -8.49 14.51 7.78
N ARG A 104 -9.39 15.14 8.54
CA ARG A 104 -9.72 14.65 9.88
C ARG A 104 -10.27 13.22 9.81
N GLY A 105 -9.62 12.31 10.55
CA GLY A 105 -9.97 10.88 10.52
C GLY A 105 -9.41 10.11 9.33
N ALA A 106 -8.61 10.75 8.47
CA ALA A 106 -7.86 10.04 7.43
C ALA A 106 -6.81 9.12 8.07
N ARG A 107 -6.61 7.97 7.43
CA ARG A 107 -5.54 7.04 7.78
C ARG A 107 -4.34 7.26 6.87
N TYR A 108 -3.14 7.20 7.45
CA TYR A 108 -1.88 7.32 6.74
C TYR A 108 -1.11 6.00 6.79
N LEU A 109 -0.34 5.70 5.75
CA LEU A 109 0.61 4.60 5.78
C LEU A 109 2.03 5.13 5.63
N LEU A 110 2.88 4.81 6.60
CA LEU A 110 4.31 5.08 6.54
C LEU A 110 5.01 4.04 5.66
N ALA A 111 5.67 4.49 4.59
CA ALA A 111 6.44 3.60 3.72
C ALA A 111 7.77 3.19 4.37
N VAL A 112 7.84 1.94 4.83
CA VAL A 112 9.10 1.37 5.34
C VAL A 112 9.96 0.87 4.18
N GLN A 113 11.26 1.14 4.28
CA GLN A 113 12.25 0.90 3.23
C GLN A 113 13.48 0.17 3.79
N ASN A 114 14.35 -0.32 2.91
CA ASN A 114 15.65 -0.88 3.27
C ASN A 114 16.38 0.00 4.30
N GLY A 115 16.96 -0.62 5.32
CA GLY A 115 17.68 0.06 6.41
C GLY A 115 16.81 0.59 7.55
N MET A 116 15.48 0.48 7.46
CA MET A 116 14.60 0.71 8.61
C MET A 116 14.40 -0.57 9.42
N GLU A 117 14.10 -0.41 10.70
CA GLU A 117 13.88 -1.50 11.66
C GLU A 117 12.66 -1.17 12.53
N PRO A 118 11.95 -2.17 13.08
CA PRO A 118 10.76 -1.95 13.89
C PRO A 118 10.90 -0.89 15.00
N PRO A 119 12.01 -0.81 15.77
CA PRO A 119 12.17 0.21 16.80
C PRO A 119 12.16 1.66 16.29
N HIS A 120 12.63 1.90 15.05
CA HIS A 120 12.59 3.23 14.43
C HIS A 120 11.17 3.72 14.17
N VAL A 121 10.24 2.78 13.94
CA VAL A 121 8.89 3.05 13.42
C VAL A 121 7.82 2.85 14.50
N ALA A 122 8.05 1.96 15.45
CA ALA A 122 7.09 1.59 16.50
C ALA A 122 6.48 2.77 17.29
N PRO A 123 7.19 3.87 17.59
CA PRO A 123 6.61 5.02 18.29
C PRO A 123 5.55 5.79 17.47
N ILE A 124 5.54 5.61 16.14
CA ILE A 124 4.72 6.38 15.21
C ILE A 124 3.45 5.60 14.83
N VAL A 125 3.53 4.27 14.83
CA VAL A 125 2.47 3.38 14.36
C VAL A 125 1.32 3.29 15.36
N GLY A 126 0.10 3.33 14.84
CA GLY A 126 -1.14 3.21 15.61
C GLY A 126 -2.38 3.15 14.70
N PRO A 127 -3.60 3.23 15.25
CA PRO A 127 -4.83 3.06 14.48
C PRO A 127 -4.98 4.00 13.26
N GLU A 128 -4.40 5.20 13.34
CA GLU A 128 -4.41 6.21 12.27
C GLU A 128 -3.17 6.16 11.36
N VAL A 129 -2.08 5.50 11.80
CA VAL A 129 -0.82 5.41 11.06
C VAL A 129 -0.40 3.96 10.95
N GLY A 130 -0.71 3.36 9.80
CA GLY A 130 -0.28 2.01 9.45
C GLY A 130 1.06 1.98 8.74
N ILE A 131 1.40 0.79 8.25
CA ILE A 131 2.67 0.52 7.59
C ILE A 131 2.42 0.17 6.12
N PHE A 132 3.19 0.78 5.22
CA PHE A 132 3.32 0.38 3.83
C PHE A 132 4.70 -0.27 3.65
N VAL A 133 4.77 -1.58 3.41
CA VAL A 133 6.02 -2.30 3.18
C VAL A 133 6.51 -2.05 1.76
N GLY A 134 7.43 -1.09 1.64
CA GLY A 134 8.18 -0.77 0.44
C GLY A 134 9.42 -1.64 0.27
N GLY A 135 10.48 -1.06 -0.24
CA GLY A 135 11.79 -1.68 -0.40
C GLY A 135 11.92 -2.52 -1.66
N ASP A 136 13.12 -3.02 -1.87
CA ASP A 136 13.38 -4.04 -2.88
C ASP A 136 12.67 -5.37 -2.55
N THR A 137 12.69 -6.31 -3.50
CA THR A 137 11.99 -7.59 -3.30
C THR A 137 12.63 -8.42 -2.19
N PRO A 138 13.96 -8.71 -2.19
CA PRO A 138 14.57 -9.52 -1.14
C PRO A 138 14.30 -9.01 0.27
N TRP A 139 14.52 -7.72 0.53
CA TRP A 139 14.31 -7.10 1.84
C TRP A 139 12.85 -7.18 2.28
N LYS A 140 11.94 -6.83 1.39
CA LYS A 140 10.49 -6.92 1.65
C LYS A 140 10.06 -8.33 2.01
N LEU A 141 10.49 -9.32 1.23
CA LEU A 141 10.13 -10.71 1.49
C LEU A 141 10.69 -11.21 2.82
N ALA A 142 11.89 -10.79 3.18
CA ALA A 142 12.53 -11.16 4.45
C ALA A 142 11.90 -10.48 5.67
N THR A 143 11.33 -9.27 5.52
CA THR A 143 10.94 -8.43 6.66
C THR A 143 9.43 -8.23 6.84
N MET A 144 8.60 -8.49 5.82
CA MET A 144 7.16 -8.16 5.86
C MET A 144 6.41 -8.75 7.07
N ALA A 145 6.80 -9.93 7.56
CA ALA A 145 6.16 -10.56 8.71
C ALA A 145 6.43 -9.76 9.99
N ALA A 146 7.65 -9.25 10.17
CA ALA A 146 7.98 -8.41 11.31
C ALA A 146 7.22 -7.07 11.28
N TRP A 147 7.08 -6.47 10.10
CA TRP A 147 6.31 -5.24 9.92
C TRP A 147 4.82 -5.43 10.16
N THR A 148 4.26 -6.53 9.65
CA THR A 148 2.85 -6.85 9.85
C THR A 148 2.53 -7.09 11.32
N ARG A 149 3.37 -7.87 12.01
CA ARG A 149 3.27 -8.06 13.46
C ARG A 149 3.32 -6.73 14.21
N LEU A 150 4.28 -5.86 13.91
CA LEU A 150 4.37 -4.53 14.54
C LEU A 150 3.08 -3.72 14.31
N ALA A 151 2.54 -3.70 13.09
CA ALA A 151 1.32 -2.98 12.79
C ALA A 151 0.15 -3.50 13.65
N HIS A 152 -0.04 -4.82 13.70
CA HIS A 152 -1.14 -5.44 14.45
C HIS A 152 -1.00 -5.27 15.96
N GLU A 153 0.21 -5.41 16.52
CA GLU A 153 0.51 -5.12 17.94
C GLU A 153 0.16 -3.68 18.33
N ARG A 154 0.18 -2.75 17.36
CA ARG A 154 -0.16 -1.34 17.54
C ARG A 154 -1.59 -0.98 17.11
N GLY A 155 -2.42 -1.97 16.75
CA GLY A 155 -3.79 -1.77 16.27
C GLY A 155 -3.87 -1.06 14.91
N ALA A 156 -2.80 -1.12 14.12
CA ALA A 156 -2.68 -0.52 12.81
C ALA A 156 -2.81 -1.56 11.69
N ILE A 157 -2.95 -1.10 10.45
CA ILE A 157 -2.97 -1.98 9.26
C ILE A 157 -1.59 -2.03 8.58
N CYS A 158 -1.31 -3.13 7.90
CA CYS A 158 -0.12 -3.34 7.09
C CYS A 158 -0.48 -3.60 5.62
N HIS A 159 0.12 -2.83 4.72
CA HIS A 159 -0.01 -2.97 3.27
C HIS A 159 1.33 -3.36 2.65
N VAL A 160 1.35 -4.30 1.70
CA VAL A 160 2.59 -4.71 1.01
C VAL A 160 2.60 -4.24 -0.44
N GLY A 161 3.59 -3.42 -0.79
CA GLY A 161 3.64 -2.81 -2.12
C GLY A 161 4.10 -3.74 -3.24
N ARG A 162 3.73 -3.48 -4.50
CA ARG A 162 4.31 -4.11 -5.72
C ARG A 162 4.29 -5.66 -5.73
N VAL A 163 3.17 -6.24 -5.31
CA VAL A 163 2.91 -7.68 -5.27
C VAL A 163 2.22 -8.12 -6.57
N ASN A 164 3.01 -8.65 -7.52
CA ASN A 164 2.56 -8.97 -8.88
C ASN A 164 2.54 -10.47 -9.22
N THR A 165 2.72 -11.36 -8.24
CA THR A 165 2.76 -12.81 -8.49
C THR A 165 1.97 -13.59 -7.45
N VAL A 166 1.42 -14.74 -7.86
CA VAL A 166 0.68 -15.68 -7.00
C VAL A 166 1.50 -16.03 -5.75
N ARG A 167 2.78 -16.36 -5.95
CA ARG A 167 3.71 -16.68 -4.86
C ARG A 167 3.79 -15.55 -3.85
N ARG A 168 3.91 -14.30 -4.29
CA ARG A 168 4.02 -13.15 -3.38
C ARG A 168 2.71 -12.85 -2.66
N ILE A 169 1.57 -13.02 -3.32
CA ILE A 169 0.25 -12.89 -2.66
C ILE A 169 0.12 -13.90 -1.51
N ARG A 170 0.52 -15.15 -1.75
CA ARG A 170 0.53 -16.19 -0.69
C ARG A 170 1.47 -15.83 0.46
N LEU A 171 2.67 -15.31 0.16
CA LEU A 171 3.58 -14.84 1.20
C LEU A 171 3.01 -13.67 2.00
N CYS A 172 2.31 -12.72 1.36
CA CYS A 172 1.59 -11.67 2.07
C CYS A 172 0.53 -12.28 3.01
N ALA A 173 -0.21 -13.30 2.56
CA ALA A 173 -1.23 -13.97 3.36
C ALA A 173 -0.62 -14.67 4.58
N ALA A 174 0.47 -15.42 4.38
CA ALA A 174 1.20 -16.08 5.46
C ALA A 174 1.82 -15.06 6.45
N ALA A 175 2.26 -13.89 5.96
CA ALA A 175 2.75 -12.80 6.80
C ALA A 175 1.64 -12.05 7.56
N GLY A 176 0.36 -12.30 7.25
CA GLY A 176 -0.80 -11.65 7.87
C GLY A 176 -1.15 -10.28 7.28
N ALA A 177 -0.63 -9.90 6.11
CA ALA A 177 -0.85 -8.55 5.59
C ALA A 177 -2.35 -8.25 5.37
N ASP A 178 -2.79 -7.04 5.70
CA ASP A 178 -4.19 -6.63 5.52
C ASP A 178 -4.51 -6.39 4.04
N SER A 179 -3.52 -5.90 3.30
CA SER A 179 -3.66 -5.60 1.88
C SER A 179 -2.35 -5.61 1.09
N PHE A 180 -2.46 -5.63 -0.24
CA PHE A 180 -1.35 -5.45 -1.16
C PHE A 180 -1.77 -4.69 -2.40
N ASP A 181 -0.82 -4.12 -3.13
CA ASP A 181 -1.06 -3.56 -4.46
C ASP A 181 -0.21 -4.24 -5.55
N GLY A 182 -0.71 -4.19 -6.78
CA GLY A 182 0.04 -4.62 -7.94
C GLY A 182 -0.45 -3.99 -9.24
N SER A 183 0.45 -3.88 -10.20
CA SER A 183 0.15 -3.42 -11.57
C SER A 183 -0.10 -4.57 -12.54
N GLY A 184 0.15 -5.82 -12.15
CA GLY A 184 -0.06 -6.99 -13.01
C GLY A 184 -1.51 -7.18 -13.46
N VAL A 185 -2.45 -7.07 -12.51
CA VAL A 185 -3.90 -7.29 -12.76
C VAL A 185 -4.56 -6.20 -13.59
N SER A 186 -4.04 -4.97 -13.53
CA SER A 186 -4.58 -3.84 -14.27
C SER A 186 -4.06 -3.81 -15.71
N ARG A 187 -2.81 -4.26 -15.94
CA ARG A 187 -2.16 -4.32 -17.25
C ARG A 187 -2.59 -5.54 -18.07
N PHE A 188 -2.89 -6.68 -17.43
CA PHE A 188 -3.26 -7.91 -18.12
C PHE A 188 -4.49 -8.56 -17.48
N ALA A 189 -5.64 -8.54 -18.16
CA ALA A 189 -6.86 -9.18 -17.67
C ALA A 189 -6.68 -10.67 -17.34
N SER A 190 -5.81 -11.36 -18.09
CA SER A 190 -5.45 -12.77 -17.86
C SER A 190 -4.71 -13.01 -16.55
N ALA A 191 -4.10 -11.98 -15.96
CA ALA A 191 -3.43 -12.10 -14.67
C ALA A 191 -4.43 -12.08 -13.49
N LEU A 192 -5.65 -11.57 -13.68
CA LEU A 192 -6.61 -11.43 -12.58
C LEU A 192 -7.09 -12.78 -12.01
N PRO A 193 -7.55 -13.78 -12.79
CA PRO A 193 -8.06 -15.03 -12.23
C PRO A 193 -7.08 -15.75 -11.29
N PRO A 194 -5.79 -15.99 -11.64
CA PRO A 194 -4.88 -16.69 -10.74
C PRO A 194 -4.49 -15.86 -9.52
N LEU A 195 -4.39 -14.53 -9.64
CA LEU A 195 -4.05 -13.66 -8.52
C LEU A 195 -5.23 -13.49 -7.54
N ASP A 196 -6.46 -13.41 -8.05
CA ASP A 196 -7.66 -13.33 -7.20
C ASP A 196 -7.91 -14.65 -6.46
N LEU A 197 -7.67 -15.80 -7.11
CA LEU A 197 -7.73 -17.09 -6.43
C LEU A 197 -6.73 -17.15 -5.26
N ALA A 198 -5.48 -16.72 -5.49
CA ALA A 198 -4.45 -16.68 -4.46
C ALA A 198 -4.82 -15.75 -3.29
N ARG A 199 -5.48 -14.62 -3.57
CA ARG A 199 -5.95 -13.66 -2.55
C ARG A 199 -7.08 -14.22 -1.69
N ARG A 200 -7.97 -15.04 -2.28
CA ARG A 200 -9.14 -15.61 -1.60
C ARG A 200 -8.82 -16.85 -0.77
N GLN A 201 -7.72 -17.53 -1.07
CA GLN A 201 -7.28 -18.70 -0.31
C GLN A 201 -6.61 -18.21 0.99
N PRO A 202 -7.20 -18.47 2.18
CA PRO A 202 -6.44 -18.35 3.42
C PRO A 202 -5.28 -19.35 3.36
N ASP A 203 -4.20 -19.05 4.08
CA ASP A 203 -3.06 -19.94 4.17
C ASP A 203 -3.53 -21.35 4.59
N ILE A 204 -3.31 -22.34 3.73
CA ILE A 204 -3.65 -23.74 4.00
C ILE A 204 -2.88 -24.21 5.25
N GLU A 205 -1.69 -23.68 5.50
CA GLU A 205 -0.91 -23.99 6.71
C GLU A 205 -1.56 -23.41 7.97
N GLY A 206 -2.17 -22.22 7.90
CA GLY A 206 -2.96 -21.63 8.99
C GLY A 206 -4.24 -22.41 9.31
N TRP A 207 -4.85 -23.04 8.29
CA TRP A 207 -6.01 -23.92 8.46
C TRP A 207 -5.63 -25.28 9.07
N LEU A 208 -4.44 -25.81 8.72
CA LEU A 208 -3.89 -27.05 9.28
C LEU A 208 -3.31 -26.87 10.69
N SER A 209 -2.83 -25.68 11.06
CA SER A 209 -2.22 -25.40 12.37
C SER A 209 -3.22 -25.09 13.49
N GLY A 210 -4.52 -25.14 13.22
CA GLY A 210 -5.56 -25.18 14.26
C GLY A 210 -5.77 -23.89 15.05
N GLN A 211 -5.14 -22.77 14.70
CA GLN A 211 -5.44 -21.47 15.31
C GLN A 211 -6.69 -20.86 14.65
N ARG A 212 -7.85 -21.14 15.22
CA ARG A 212 -9.08 -20.37 14.99
C ARG A 212 -9.11 -19.17 15.96
N PRO A 213 -9.76 -18.05 15.58
CA PRO A 213 -10.06 -16.97 16.52
C PRO A 213 -10.92 -17.45 17.70
#